data_AF-D6AMQ7-F1
#
_entry.id   AF-D6AMQ7-F1
#
_cell.length_a   1.000
_cell.length_b   1.000
_cell.length_c   1.000
_cell.angle_alpha   90.00
_cell.angle_beta   90.00
_cell.angle_gamma   90.00
#
_symmetry.space_group_name_H-M   'P 1'
#
loop_
_entity.id
_entity.type
_entity.pdbx_description
1 polymer ?
#
loop_
_entity_poly.entity_id
_entity_poly.type
_entity_poly.pdbx_seq_one_letter_code
_entity_poly.pdbx_strand_id
1 'polypeptide(L)'
;MAKELLLAMLAPRHQSVAPLLRAFRNPLHVTSCRARLDELVRFFNWLSGRATGSVQQITTRDCEAYLAHRRYVLDEDGVVVGEQSHGTRRSAAQVVVDLVNYRDLFTADRVPAELRPWGGVTASAVAELPSGRDENKTQPVADEIMQPMLAAALYLMSTLGPQAVDLAHKARESDLHSARRAQGIRRVGPKNRVPVRELSEILAEYTRTCTALPMLDDHYISKRLAQGWAEDDPLLPVAMGTLARRAGLSQFCHPWLPTMRPALEDALAQVGVGRPFGRDAARSPQPTEQRHCAGPCHCPGPRPSPWSASSAPPRSSPLPPSQACARVS
;
A
#
# COMPACT_ATOMS: atom_id res chain seq x y z
N MET A 1 -0.56 -18.51 31.87
CA MET A 1 0.72 -17.89 31.46
C MET A 1 1.49 -18.69 30.40
N ALA A 2 2.19 -19.78 30.74
CA ALA A 2 3.08 -20.48 29.79
C ALA A 2 2.39 -20.89 28.48
N LYS A 3 1.19 -21.48 28.59
CA LYS A 3 0.34 -21.83 27.43
C LYS A 3 0.00 -20.60 26.58
N GLU A 4 -0.43 -19.50 27.20
CA GLU A 4 -0.81 -18.27 26.50
C GLU A 4 0.38 -17.66 25.77
N LEU A 5 1.57 -17.65 26.40
CA LEU A 5 2.80 -17.17 25.79
C LEU A 5 3.17 -17.99 24.55
N LEU A 6 3.17 -19.33 24.66
CA LEU A 6 3.53 -20.21 23.54
C LEU A 6 2.53 -20.12 22.39
N LEU A 7 1.22 -20.04 22.69
CA LEU A 7 0.20 -19.84 21.65
C LEU A 7 0.37 -18.49 20.96
N ALA A 8 0.68 -17.43 21.71
CA ALA A 8 0.95 -16.12 21.13
C ALA A 8 2.17 -16.12 20.21
N MET A 9 3.24 -16.84 20.58
CA MET A 9 4.45 -17.03 19.78
C MET A 9 4.21 -17.84 18.49
N LEU A 10 3.24 -18.77 18.50
CA LEU A 10 2.86 -19.56 17.33
C LEU A 10 1.86 -18.83 16.41
N ALA A 11 1.09 -17.88 16.95
CA ALA A 11 0.03 -17.18 16.24
C ALA A 11 0.17 -15.63 16.32
N PRO A 12 1.25 -15.05 15.77
CA PRO A 12 1.53 -13.61 15.88
C PRO A 12 0.51 -12.70 15.18
N ARG A 13 -0.28 -13.26 14.26
CA ARG A 13 -1.34 -12.56 13.52
C ARG A 13 -2.71 -12.63 14.23
N HIS A 14 -2.80 -13.32 15.36
CA HIS A 14 -4.04 -13.38 16.13
C HIS A 14 -4.43 -11.97 16.62
N GLN A 15 -5.72 -11.66 16.63
CA GLN A 15 -6.26 -10.33 16.94
C GLN A 15 -5.79 -9.76 18.29
N SER A 16 -5.53 -10.61 19.28
CA SER A 16 -5.04 -10.20 20.60
C SER A 16 -3.53 -9.95 20.62
N VAL A 17 -2.77 -10.59 19.72
CA VAL A 17 -1.29 -10.53 19.68
C VAL A 17 -0.81 -9.43 18.75
N ALA A 18 -1.48 -9.25 17.60
CA ALA A 18 -1.10 -8.28 16.58
C ALA A 18 -0.92 -6.83 17.12
N PRO A 19 -1.75 -6.33 18.07
CA PRO A 19 -1.58 -5.00 18.65
C PRO A 19 -0.35 -4.83 19.55
N LEU A 20 0.24 -5.93 20.05
CA LEU A 20 1.38 -5.86 20.94
C LEU A 20 2.62 -5.39 20.19
N LEU A 21 3.19 -4.26 20.61
CA LEU A 21 4.28 -3.60 19.89
C LEU A 21 5.54 -4.46 19.78
N ARG A 22 5.87 -5.18 20.87
CA ARG A 22 7.12 -5.96 21.02
C ARG A 22 6.92 -7.48 20.83
N ALA A 23 5.74 -7.92 20.42
CA ALA A 23 5.51 -9.32 20.08
C ALA A 23 6.22 -9.70 18.77
N PHE A 24 6.53 -10.99 18.62
CA PHE A 24 7.10 -11.52 17.39
C PHE A 24 6.10 -11.34 16.25
N ARG A 25 6.60 -11.01 15.07
CA ARG A 25 5.77 -10.82 13.86
C ARG A 25 5.68 -12.09 13.01
N ASN A 26 6.63 -12.99 13.18
CA ASN A 26 6.67 -14.29 12.51
C ASN A 26 6.48 -15.42 13.53
N PRO A 27 5.75 -16.49 13.18
CA PRO A 27 5.59 -17.64 14.05
C PRO A 27 6.95 -18.21 14.42
N LEU A 28 7.16 -18.48 15.71
CA LEU A 28 8.32 -19.24 16.16
C LEU A 28 8.18 -20.71 15.76
N HIS A 29 9.30 -21.36 15.48
CA HIS A 29 9.30 -22.80 15.22
C HIS A 29 8.95 -23.56 16.51
N VAL A 30 8.29 -24.71 16.39
CA VAL A 30 7.84 -25.52 17.55
C VAL A 30 9.02 -25.88 18.47
N THR A 31 10.19 -26.16 17.91
CA THR A 31 11.41 -26.42 18.69
C THR A 31 11.86 -25.20 19.49
N SER A 32 11.75 -23.99 18.94
CA SER A 32 12.03 -22.75 19.66
C SER A 32 11.02 -22.51 20.78
N CYS A 33 9.73 -22.78 20.53
CA CYS A 33 8.68 -22.74 21.55
C CYS A 33 8.94 -23.76 22.68
N ARG A 34 9.41 -24.96 22.34
CA ARG A 34 9.80 -25.96 23.34
C ARG A 34 10.97 -25.47 24.20
N ALA A 35 12.03 -24.93 23.58
CA ALA A 35 13.15 -24.38 24.33
C ALA A 35 12.75 -23.21 25.24
N ARG A 36 11.81 -22.35 24.78
CA ARG A 36 11.21 -21.29 25.60
C ARG A 36 10.46 -21.85 26.80
N LEU A 37 9.65 -22.89 26.59
CA LEU A 37 8.92 -23.55 27.67
C LEU A 37 9.87 -24.16 28.69
N ASP A 38 10.92 -24.85 28.26
CA ASP A 38 11.87 -25.52 29.15
C ASP A 38 12.58 -24.49 30.06
N GLU A 39 12.99 -23.34 29.51
CA GLU A 39 13.61 -22.29 30.33
C GLU A 39 12.57 -21.55 31.20
N LEU A 40 11.34 -21.38 30.73
CA LEU A 40 10.27 -20.78 31.53
C LEU A 40 9.92 -21.65 32.75
N VAL A 41 9.88 -22.97 32.58
CA VAL A 41 9.69 -23.93 33.68
C VAL A 41 10.84 -23.82 34.68
N ARG A 42 12.09 -23.72 34.21
CA ARG A 42 13.25 -23.50 35.10
C ARG A 42 13.12 -22.19 35.88
N PHE A 43 12.69 -21.11 35.22
CA PHE A 43 12.50 -19.82 35.86
C PHE A 43 11.43 -19.87 36.96
N PHE A 44 10.27 -20.48 36.68
CA PHE A 44 9.20 -20.60 37.66
C PHE A 44 9.56 -21.54 38.82
N ASN A 45 10.28 -22.63 38.57
CA ASN A 45 10.77 -23.50 39.64
C ASN A 45 11.79 -22.77 40.52
N TRP A 46 12.68 -21.97 39.92
CA TRP A 46 13.63 -21.14 40.65
C TRP A 46 12.94 -20.08 41.53
N LEU A 47 11.92 -19.40 41.01
CA LEU A 47 11.10 -18.46 41.80
C LEU A 47 10.34 -19.17 42.93
N SER A 48 9.79 -20.35 42.66
CA SER A 48 9.06 -21.14 43.67
C SER A 48 9.99 -21.55 44.82
N GLY A 49 11.24 -21.92 44.53
CA GLY A 49 12.26 -22.20 45.54
C GLY A 49 12.62 -21.01 46.43
N ARG A 50 12.29 -19.78 46.00
CA ARG A 50 12.45 -18.52 46.76
C ARG A 50 11.15 -18.06 47.42
N ALA A 51 10.14 -18.93 47.47
CA ALA A 51 8.79 -18.65 47.97
C ALA A 51 8.06 -17.49 47.26
N THR A 52 8.42 -17.19 46.02
CA THR A 52 7.70 -16.22 45.18
C THR A 52 6.50 -16.91 44.53
N GLY A 53 5.31 -16.70 45.11
CA GLY A 53 4.07 -17.37 44.69
C GLY A 53 3.34 -16.71 43.51
N SER A 54 3.77 -15.51 43.08
CA SER A 54 3.16 -14.77 41.98
C SER A 54 4.21 -14.02 41.16
N VAL A 55 4.01 -13.97 39.85
CA VAL A 55 4.90 -13.22 38.94
C VAL A 55 4.76 -11.70 39.08
N GLN A 56 3.70 -11.21 39.74
CA GLN A 56 3.56 -9.79 40.09
C GLN A 56 4.59 -9.33 41.11
N GLN A 57 5.21 -10.25 41.86
CA GLN A 57 6.21 -9.91 42.86
C GLN A 57 7.62 -9.83 42.27
N ILE A 58 7.78 -10.17 41.00
CA ILE A 58 9.08 -10.16 40.33
C ILE A 58 9.60 -8.74 40.22
N THR A 59 10.77 -8.51 40.79
CA THR A 59 11.50 -7.25 40.68
C THR A 59 12.65 -7.36 39.70
N THR A 60 13.26 -6.22 39.34
CA THR A 60 14.52 -6.20 38.57
C THR A 60 15.62 -7.00 39.27
N ARG A 61 15.67 -6.98 40.61
CA ARG A 61 16.64 -7.75 41.40
C ARG A 61 16.46 -9.26 41.23
N ASP A 62 15.23 -9.74 41.10
CA ASP A 62 14.96 -11.16 40.86
C ASP A 62 15.37 -11.57 39.45
N CYS A 63 15.21 -10.67 38.47
CA CYS A 63 15.68 -10.89 37.09
C CYS A 63 17.22 -10.99 37.05
N GLU A 64 17.92 -10.09 37.73
CA GLU A 64 19.39 -10.10 37.86
C GLU A 64 19.87 -11.35 38.60
N ALA A 65 19.24 -11.70 39.71
CA ALA A 65 19.58 -12.89 40.49
C ALA A 65 19.35 -14.19 39.69
N TYR A 66 18.27 -14.27 38.91
CA TYR A 66 18.03 -15.41 38.05
C TYR A 66 19.09 -15.52 36.94
N LEU A 67 19.46 -14.41 36.31
CA LEU A 67 20.51 -14.40 35.30
C LEU A 67 21.86 -14.83 35.90
N ALA A 68 22.20 -14.34 37.09
CA ALA A 68 23.42 -14.75 37.79
C ALA A 68 23.39 -16.27 38.09
N HIS A 69 22.26 -16.79 38.57
CA HIS A 69 22.07 -18.23 38.78
C HIS A 69 22.24 -19.03 37.49
N ARG A 70 21.83 -18.49 36.34
CA ARG A 70 21.98 -19.13 35.03
C ARG A 70 23.32 -18.87 34.36
N ARG A 71 24.11 -17.92 34.84
CA ARG A 71 25.45 -17.59 34.33
C ARG A 71 26.49 -18.56 34.83
N TYR A 72 26.45 -18.96 36.08
CA TYR A 72 27.49 -19.76 36.69
C TYR A 72 27.15 -21.25 36.72
N VAL A 73 28.17 -22.09 36.54
CA VAL A 73 28.13 -23.51 36.86
C VAL A 73 28.68 -23.63 38.28
N LEU A 74 27.89 -24.20 39.18
CA LEU A 74 28.30 -24.47 40.56
C LEU A 74 28.67 -25.95 40.69
N ASP A 75 29.65 -26.26 41.52
CA ASP A 75 29.92 -27.63 41.97
C ASP A 75 28.99 -28.04 43.12
N GLU A 76 29.24 -29.23 43.68
CA GLU A 76 28.45 -29.80 44.79
C GLU A 76 28.55 -28.96 46.08
N ASP A 77 29.64 -28.22 46.26
CA ASP A 77 29.88 -27.34 47.41
C ASP A 77 29.35 -25.92 47.18
N GLY A 78 28.73 -25.66 46.02
CA GLY A 78 28.17 -24.36 45.66
C GLY A 78 29.20 -23.34 45.16
N VAL A 79 30.41 -23.78 44.84
CA VAL A 79 31.50 -22.95 44.33
C VAL A 79 31.38 -22.82 42.82
N VAL A 80 31.65 -21.62 42.29
CA VAL A 80 31.64 -21.36 40.84
C VAL A 80 32.81 -22.06 40.18
N VAL A 81 32.53 -23.10 39.39
CA VAL A 81 33.52 -23.88 38.61
C VAL A 81 33.58 -23.50 37.14
N GLY A 82 32.70 -22.61 36.69
CA GLY A 82 32.75 -22.07 35.34
C GLY A 82 31.56 -21.20 34.99
N GLU A 83 31.51 -20.78 33.72
CA GLU A 83 30.38 -20.04 33.16
C GLU A 83 29.61 -20.89 32.13
N GLN A 84 28.29 -20.72 32.14
CA GLN A 84 27.40 -21.20 31.11
C GLN A 84 27.60 -20.42 29.80
N SER A 85 27.31 -21.09 28.68
CA SER A 85 27.41 -20.48 27.35
C SER A 85 26.56 -19.20 27.23
N HIS A 86 26.95 -18.31 26.32
CA HIS A 86 26.13 -17.14 25.98
C HIS A 86 24.72 -17.52 25.50
N GLY A 87 24.57 -18.68 24.84
CA GLY A 87 23.26 -19.20 24.43
C GLY A 87 22.34 -19.51 25.62
N THR A 88 22.89 -20.12 26.67
CA THR A 88 22.18 -20.39 27.94
C THR A 88 21.76 -19.10 28.62
N ARG A 89 22.69 -18.14 28.77
CA ARG A 89 22.42 -16.82 29.35
C ARG A 89 21.34 -16.06 28.58
N ARG A 90 21.40 -16.10 27.25
CA ARG A 90 20.39 -15.49 26.37
C ARG A 90 19.04 -16.13 26.55
N SER A 91 18.97 -17.46 26.65
CA SER A 91 17.70 -18.17 26.89
C SER A 91 17.05 -17.71 28.19
N ALA A 92 17.82 -17.65 29.27
CA ALA A 92 17.37 -17.18 30.59
C ALA A 92 16.87 -15.73 30.54
N ALA A 93 17.61 -14.83 29.89
CA ALA A 93 17.18 -13.45 29.75
C ALA A 93 15.90 -13.31 28.88
N GLN A 94 15.82 -14.10 27.81
CA GLN A 94 14.74 -13.99 26.84
C GLN A 94 13.39 -14.40 27.41
N VAL A 95 13.31 -15.42 28.28
CA VAL A 95 12.01 -15.80 28.87
C VAL A 95 11.43 -14.68 29.75
N VAL A 96 12.27 -13.93 30.46
CA VAL A 96 11.83 -12.77 31.26
C VAL A 96 11.38 -11.62 30.34
N VAL A 97 12.13 -11.35 29.26
CA VAL A 97 11.76 -10.36 28.24
C VAL A 97 10.43 -10.73 27.57
N ASP A 98 10.22 -12.01 27.28
CA ASP A 98 8.99 -12.51 26.68
C ASP A 98 7.79 -12.34 27.64
N LEU A 99 7.96 -12.60 28.94
CA LEU A 99 6.92 -12.33 29.93
C LEU A 99 6.51 -10.85 29.96
N VAL A 100 7.46 -9.93 29.84
CA VAL A 100 7.17 -8.48 29.78
C VAL A 100 6.49 -8.09 28.48
N ASN A 101 6.96 -8.59 27.33
CA ASN A 101 6.45 -8.22 26.01
C ASN A 101 5.02 -8.73 25.74
N TYR A 102 4.63 -9.83 26.38
CA TYR A 102 3.32 -10.46 26.21
C TYR A 102 2.40 -10.32 27.43
N ARG A 103 2.80 -9.52 28.44
CA ARG A 103 2.10 -9.40 29.74
C ARG A 103 0.61 -9.11 29.63
N ASP A 104 0.20 -8.33 28.63
CA ASP A 104 -1.18 -7.89 28.45
C ASP A 104 -2.09 -9.04 27.94
N LEU A 105 -1.52 -10.20 27.59
CA LEU A 105 -2.28 -11.40 27.22
C LEU A 105 -2.58 -12.32 28.39
N PHE A 106 -1.85 -12.19 29.51
CA PHE A 106 -1.95 -13.17 30.59
C PHE A 106 -3.17 -12.89 31.45
N THR A 107 -4.02 -13.90 31.57
CA THR A 107 -5.32 -13.77 32.25
C THR A 107 -5.27 -14.11 33.74
N ALA A 108 -4.37 -15.02 34.15
CA ALA A 108 -4.32 -15.54 35.52
C ALA A 108 -3.34 -14.77 36.42
N ASP A 109 -2.16 -14.42 35.89
CA ASP A 109 -1.13 -13.67 36.60
C ASP A 109 -0.22 -12.98 35.59
N ARG A 110 0.37 -11.83 35.94
CA ARG A 110 1.18 -11.02 35.01
C ARG A 110 2.32 -10.32 35.71
N VAL A 111 3.44 -10.15 35.02
CA VAL A 111 4.55 -9.35 35.55
C VAL A 111 4.14 -7.87 35.72
N PRO A 112 4.77 -7.11 36.64
CA PRO A 112 4.44 -5.70 36.84
C PRO A 112 4.57 -4.85 35.57
N ALA A 113 3.73 -3.83 35.43
CA ALA A 113 3.68 -2.99 34.23
C ALA A 113 4.94 -2.11 34.09
N GLU A 114 5.52 -1.74 35.22
CA GLU A 114 6.74 -0.97 35.41
C GLU A 114 8.01 -1.82 35.35
N LEU A 115 7.91 -3.15 35.38
CA LEU A 115 9.08 -4.01 35.31
C LEU A 115 9.84 -3.75 34.00
N ARG A 116 11.12 -3.42 34.13
CA ARG A 116 12.07 -3.22 33.03
C ARG A 116 13.34 -4.01 33.32
N PRO A 117 13.35 -5.32 33.02
CA PRO A 117 14.51 -6.18 33.26
C PRO A 117 15.74 -5.61 32.54
N TRP A 118 16.85 -5.47 33.27
CA TRP A 118 18.13 -4.94 32.75
C TRP A 118 17.99 -3.59 32.01
N GLY A 119 17.08 -2.72 32.44
CA GLY A 119 16.86 -1.42 31.79
C GLY A 119 16.26 -1.51 30.38
N GLY A 120 15.75 -2.68 29.97
CA GLY A 120 15.16 -2.89 28.65
C GLY A 120 16.15 -3.25 27.54
N VAL A 121 17.39 -3.58 27.89
CA VAL A 121 18.37 -4.10 26.91
C VAL A 121 17.92 -5.46 26.35
N THR A 122 18.39 -5.80 25.14
CA THR A 122 18.01 -7.05 24.49
C THR A 122 18.59 -8.27 25.20
N ALA A 123 17.91 -9.42 25.16
CA ALA A 123 18.42 -10.66 25.77
C ALA A 123 19.80 -11.08 25.23
N SER A 124 20.13 -10.75 23.98
CA SER A 124 21.46 -10.99 23.41
C SER A 124 22.53 -10.10 24.06
N ALA A 125 22.22 -8.83 24.28
CA ALA A 125 23.13 -7.89 24.95
C ALA A 125 23.33 -8.27 26.42
N VAL A 126 22.25 -8.63 27.12
CA VAL A 126 22.30 -9.18 28.50
C VAL A 126 23.20 -10.40 28.58
N ALA A 127 23.17 -11.25 27.54
CA ALA A 127 23.96 -12.45 27.47
C ALA A 127 25.40 -12.22 26.99
N GLU A 128 25.82 -10.97 26.74
CA GLU A 128 27.13 -10.62 26.19
C GLU A 128 27.42 -11.37 24.87
N LEU A 129 26.37 -11.68 24.10
CA LEU A 129 26.50 -12.46 22.88
C LEU A 129 27.13 -11.56 21.80
N PRO A 130 28.27 -11.95 21.18
CA PRO A 130 28.93 -11.12 20.18
C PRO A 130 27.97 -10.87 19.01
N SER A 131 27.45 -9.64 18.93
CA SER A 131 26.77 -9.20 17.71
C SER A 131 27.87 -8.70 16.79
N GLY A 132 28.20 -9.45 15.73
CA GLY A 132 29.05 -8.97 14.63
C GLY A 132 28.36 -7.87 13.80
N ARG A 133 27.64 -6.98 14.47
CA ARG A 133 26.81 -5.90 13.99
C ARG A 133 26.99 -4.77 15.00
N ASP A 134 28.09 -4.05 14.85
CA ASP A 134 28.38 -2.88 15.69
C ASP A 134 27.41 -1.72 15.35
N GLU A 135 26.82 -1.74 14.15
CA GLU A 135 25.88 -0.73 13.67
C GLU A 135 24.69 -1.34 12.91
N ASN A 136 23.59 -0.59 12.86
CA ASN A 136 22.44 -0.92 12.00
C ASN A 136 22.90 -0.92 10.53
N LYS A 137 22.68 -2.04 9.82
CA LYS A 137 22.96 -2.13 8.38
C LYS A 137 22.19 -1.11 7.55
N THR A 138 21.03 -0.68 8.04
CA THR A 138 20.23 0.37 7.44
C THR A 138 20.40 1.61 8.28
N GLN A 139 21.16 2.57 7.77
CA GLN A 139 21.32 3.86 8.44
C GLN A 139 19.98 4.58 8.54
N PRO A 140 19.73 5.35 9.61
CA PRO A 140 18.57 6.20 9.70
C PRO A 140 18.47 7.10 8.46
N VAL A 141 17.26 7.20 7.89
CA VAL A 141 17.02 8.14 6.80
C VAL A 141 17.18 9.55 7.36
N ALA A 142 17.95 10.41 6.68
CA ALA A 142 18.15 11.79 7.11
C ALA A 142 16.81 12.54 7.17
N ASP A 143 16.66 13.43 8.15
CA ASP A 143 15.40 14.16 8.39
C ASP A 143 14.95 14.98 7.17
N GLU A 144 15.91 15.50 6.40
CA GLU A 144 15.68 16.21 5.14
C GLU A 144 14.99 15.36 4.06
N ILE A 145 15.06 14.03 4.15
CA ILE A 145 14.33 13.08 3.30
C ILE A 145 13.08 12.56 4.03
N MET A 146 13.22 12.23 5.31
CA MET A 146 12.14 11.62 6.10
C MET A 146 10.96 12.58 6.28
N GLN A 147 11.20 13.86 6.56
CA GLN A 147 10.13 14.82 6.78
C GLN A 147 9.27 15.05 5.53
N PRO A 148 9.83 15.35 4.33
CA PRO A 148 9.02 15.47 3.12
C PRO A 148 8.27 14.19 2.77
N MET A 149 8.89 13.02 2.97
CA MET A 149 8.25 11.72 2.72
C MET A 149 7.05 11.49 3.64
N LEU A 150 7.20 11.76 4.94
CA LEU A 150 6.12 11.64 5.91
C LEU A 150 5.02 12.67 5.66
N ALA A 151 5.36 13.90 5.30
CA ALA A 151 4.40 14.94 4.94
C ALA A 151 3.60 14.54 3.69
N ALA A 152 4.26 14.02 2.65
CA ALA A 152 3.60 13.51 1.46
C ALA A 152 2.70 12.31 1.77
N ALA A 153 3.17 11.34 2.56
CA ALA A 153 2.36 10.20 2.98
C ALA A 153 1.13 10.64 3.78
N LEU A 154 1.29 11.59 4.70
CA LEU A 154 0.19 12.15 5.46
C LEU A 154 -0.80 12.87 4.55
N TYR A 155 -0.33 13.67 3.58
CA TYR A 155 -1.19 14.33 2.61
C TYR A 155 -1.99 13.33 1.75
N LEU A 156 -1.33 12.27 1.24
CA LEU A 156 -2.00 11.19 0.51
C LEU A 156 -3.10 10.53 1.35
N MET A 157 -2.83 10.21 2.61
CA MET A 157 -3.78 9.51 3.47
C MET A 157 -4.93 10.42 3.96
N SER A 158 -4.62 11.65 4.37
CA SER A 158 -5.58 12.57 5.00
C SER A 158 -6.42 13.37 4.01
N THR A 159 -5.83 13.75 2.86
CA THR A 159 -6.47 14.63 1.89
C THR A 159 -7.00 13.84 0.70
N LEU A 160 -6.16 13.01 0.08
CA LEU A 160 -6.57 12.26 -1.11
C LEU A 160 -7.27 10.93 -0.79
N GLY A 161 -6.93 10.30 0.34
CA GLY A 161 -7.46 9.00 0.76
C GLY A 161 -8.98 8.94 0.78
N PRO A 162 -9.68 9.84 1.50
CA PRO A 162 -11.15 9.85 1.52
C PRO A 162 -11.76 10.02 0.13
N GLN A 163 -11.21 10.92 -0.68
CA GLN A 163 -11.71 11.18 -2.05
C GLN A 163 -11.53 9.95 -2.96
N ALA A 164 -10.41 9.24 -2.83
CA ALA A 164 -10.15 8.01 -3.57
C ALA A 164 -11.10 6.88 -3.17
N VAL A 165 -11.40 6.75 -1.87
CA VAL A 165 -12.37 5.78 -1.36
C VAL A 165 -13.78 6.09 -1.88
N ASP A 166 -14.22 7.34 -1.80
CA ASP A 166 -15.53 7.76 -2.32
C ASP A 166 -15.66 7.51 -3.82
N LEU A 167 -14.61 7.79 -4.59
CA LEU A 167 -14.56 7.50 -6.01
C LEU A 167 -14.64 5.99 -6.28
N ALA A 168 -13.92 5.17 -5.52
CA ALA A 168 -13.98 3.71 -5.64
C ALA A 168 -15.38 3.16 -5.31
N HIS A 169 -16.07 3.75 -4.32
CA HIS A 169 -17.46 3.40 -4.02
C HIS A 169 -18.40 3.75 -5.17
N LYS A 170 -18.29 4.98 -5.72
CA LYS A 170 -19.09 5.40 -6.89
C LYS A 170 -18.84 4.52 -8.11
N ALA A 171 -17.59 4.11 -8.35
CA ALA A 171 -17.25 3.19 -9.43
C ALA A 171 -17.90 1.81 -9.22
N ARG A 172 -17.78 1.23 -8.02
CA ARG A 172 -18.41 -0.06 -7.68
C ARG A 172 -19.94 0.00 -7.77
N GLU A 173 -20.55 1.09 -7.31
CA GLU A 173 -22.00 1.26 -7.40
C GLU A 173 -22.46 1.34 -8.86
N SER A 174 -21.73 2.07 -9.70
CA SER A 174 -21.96 2.11 -11.15
C SER A 174 -21.82 0.71 -11.78
N ASP A 175 -20.81 -0.07 -11.38
CA ASP A 175 -20.60 -1.43 -11.85
C ASP A 175 -21.73 -2.37 -11.41
N LEU A 176 -22.17 -2.27 -10.15
CA LEU A 176 -23.29 -3.05 -9.61
C LEU A 176 -24.60 -2.70 -10.31
N HIS A 177 -24.86 -1.40 -10.54
CA HIS A 177 -26.03 -0.94 -11.27
C HIS A 177 -26.00 -1.46 -12.71
N SER A 178 -24.83 -1.44 -13.35
CA SER A 178 -24.62 -2.01 -14.69
C SER A 178 -24.83 -3.53 -14.70
N ALA A 179 -24.35 -4.26 -13.69
CA ALA A 179 -24.51 -5.71 -13.56
C ALA A 179 -25.97 -6.13 -13.31
N ARG A 180 -26.73 -5.38 -12.51
CA ARG A 180 -28.17 -5.60 -12.31
C ARG A 180 -28.94 -5.43 -13.62
N ARG A 181 -28.64 -4.39 -14.41
CA ARG A 181 -29.25 -4.23 -15.73
C ARG A 181 -28.77 -5.28 -16.74
N ALA A 182 -27.55 -5.82 -16.57
CA ALA A 182 -27.03 -6.88 -17.43
C ALA A 182 -27.89 -8.15 -17.41
N GLN A 183 -28.59 -8.44 -16.31
CA GLN A 183 -29.52 -9.58 -16.19
C GLN A 183 -30.74 -9.45 -17.12
N GLY A 184 -31.05 -8.25 -17.61
CA GLY A 184 -32.11 -7.99 -18.59
C GLY A 184 -31.60 -7.56 -19.97
N ILE A 185 -30.28 -7.64 -20.23
CA ILE A 185 -29.71 -7.23 -21.51
C ILE A 185 -30.19 -8.18 -22.62
N ARG A 186 -30.85 -7.60 -23.62
CA ARG A 186 -31.28 -8.31 -24.81
C ARG A 186 -30.12 -8.36 -25.80
N ARG A 187 -29.87 -9.55 -26.37
CA ARG A 187 -29.03 -9.63 -27.57
C ARG A 187 -29.67 -8.78 -28.65
N VAL A 188 -28.84 -8.02 -29.35
CA VAL A 188 -29.30 -7.24 -30.49
C VAL A 188 -29.97 -8.17 -31.51
N GLY A 189 -31.20 -7.83 -31.89
CA GLY A 189 -31.95 -8.53 -32.94
C GLY A 189 -31.35 -8.32 -34.34
N PRO A 190 -32.10 -8.52 -35.43
CA PRO A 190 -31.61 -8.29 -36.78
C PRO A 190 -31.01 -6.89 -36.90
N LYS A 191 -29.80 -6.76 -37.47
CA LYS A 191 -29.04 -5.50 -37.57
C LYS A 191 -29.82 -4.35 -38.23
N ASN A 192 -30.87 -4.68 -38.98
CA ASN A 192 -31.73 -3.74 -39.71
C ASN A 192 -32.86 -3.13 -38.85
N ARG A 193 -33.13 -3.64 -37.65
CA ARG A 193 -34.11 -3.05 -36.74
C ARG A 193 -33.40 -2.14 -35.75
N VAL A 194 -33.50 -0.83 -35.96
CA VAL A 194 -32.92 0.19 -35.09
C VAL A 194 -33.84 0.40 -33.88
N PRO A 195 -33.35 0.26 -32.63
CA PRO A 195 -34.12 0.50 -31.41
C PRO A 195 -34.18 2.00 -31.11
N VAL A 196 -34.84 2.75 -32.00
CA VAL A 196 -34.90 4.22 -31.94
C VAL A 196 -35.54 4.67 -30.63
N ARG A 197 -36.66 4.07 -30.23
CA ARG A 197 -37.41 4.47 -29.04
C ARG A 197 -36.56 4.34 -27.78
N GLU A 198 -35.93 3.18 -27.58
CA GLU A 198 -35.15 2.88 -26.40
C GLU A 198 -33.90 3.76 -26.29
N LEU A 199 -33.21 4.00 -27.40
CA LEU A 199 -32.03 4.87 -27.41
C LEU A 199 -32.42 6.35 -27.23
N SER A 200 -33.50 6.80 -27.86
CA SER A 200 -34.00 8.17 -27.70
C SER A 200 -34.48 8.46 -26.28
N GLU A 201 -35.12 7.50 -25.60
CA GLU A 201 -35.49 7.62 -24.18
C GLU A 201 -34.25 7.85 -23.29
N ILE A 202 -33.15 7.13 -23.54
CA ILE A 202 -31.89 7.34 -22.83
C ILE A 202 -31.28 8.72 -23.13
N LEU A 203 -31.25 9.14 -24.40
CA LEU A 203 -30.72 10.45 -24.77
C LEU A 203 -31.54 11.59 -24.13
N ALA A 204 -32.86 11.48 -24.13
CA ALA A 204 -33.76 12.41 -23.46
C ALA A 204 -33.51 12.45 -21.94
N GLU A 205 -33.17 11.32 -21.31
CA GLU A 205 -32.77 11.28 -19.90
C GLU A 205 -31.52 12.12 -19.65
N TYR A 206 -30.45 11.94 -20.44
CA TYR A 206 -29.21 12.72 -20.32
C TYR A 206 -29.45 14.23 -20.52
N THR A 207 -30.25 14.59 -21.53
CA THR A 207 -30.63 15.97 -21.78
C THR A 207 -31.41 16.57 -20.60
N ARG A 208 -32.42 15.86 -20.11
CA ARG A 208 -33.28 16.33 -18.99
C ARG A 208 -32.50 16.49 -17.69
N THR A 209 -31.53 15.63 -17.42
CA THR A 209 -30.68 15.71 -16.21
C THR A 209 -29.44 16.58 -16.41
N CYS A 210 -29.33 17.27 -17.55
CA CYS A 210 -28.18 18.09 -17.94
C CYS A 210 -26.83 17.36 -17.72
N THR A 211 -26.82 16.05 -17.96
CA THR A 211 -25.65 15.21 -17.72
C THR A 211 -24.92 15.00 -19.04
N ALA A 212 -23.63 15.30 -19.10
CA ALA A 212 -22.85 15.08 -20.31
C ALA A 212 -22.82 13.59 -20.73
N LEU A 213 -22.85 13.34 -22.04
CA LEU A 213 -22.77 12.01 -22.61
C LEU A 213 -21.47 11.30 -22.19
N PRO A 214 -21.48 9.96 -22.05
CA PRO A 214 -20.29 9.23 -21.62
C PRO A 214 -19.20 9.31 -22.68
N MET A 215 -18.00 9.73 -22.26
CA MET A 215 -16.80 9.77 -23.11
C MET A 215 -16.11 8.41 -23.17
N LEU A 216 -15.53 8.08 -24.31
CA LEU A 216 -14.59 6.98 -24.46
C LEU A 216 -13.24 7.29 -23.82
N ASP A 217 -12.55 6.25 -23.38
CA ASP A 217 -11.13 6.34 -23.03
C ASP A 217 -10.28 6.55 -24.28
N ASP A 218 -9.13 7.20 -24.11
CA ASP A 218 -8.26 7.66 -25.21
C ASP A 218 -7.85 6.51 -26.16
N HIS A 219 -7.61 5.32 -25.62
CA HIS A 219 -7.29 4.14 -26.43
C HIS A 219 -8.43 3.72 -27.40
N TYR A 220 -9.70 3.86 -26.99
CA TYR A 220 -10.84 3.56 -27.86
C TYR A 220 -11.04 4.63 -28.93
N ILE A 221 -10.68 5.89 -28.65
CA ILE A 221 -10.66 6.97 -29.63
C ILE A 221 -9.60 6.67 -30.70
N SER A 222 -8.36 6.35 -30.29
CA SER A 222 -7.29 5.96 -31.23
C SER A 222 -7.70 4.77 -32.10
N LYS A 223 -8.41 3.78 -31.52
CA LYS A 223 -8.92 2.64 -32.28
C LYS A 223 -9.96 3.03 -33.33
N ARG A 224 -10.86 3.97 -33.04
CA ARG A 224 -11.86 4.46 -34.03
C ARG A 224 -11.19 5.20 -35.18
N LEU A 225 -10.22 6.06 -34.89
CA LEU A 225 -9.43 6.75 -35.91
C LEU A 225 -8.72 5.75 -36.84
N ALA A 226 -8.09 4.71 -36.26
CA ALA A 226 -7.47 3.63 -37.05
C ALA A 226 -8.48 2.82 -37.89
N GLN A 227 -9.76 2.85 -37.54
CA GLN A 227 -10.86 2.21 -38.29
C GLN A 227 -11.49 3.16 -39.33
N GLY A 228 -10.92 4.34 -39.56
CA GLY A 228 -11.35 5.28 -40.60
C GLY A 228 -12.41 6.29 -40.16
N TRP A 229 -12.61 6.49 -38.86
CA TRP A 229 -13.41 7.63 -38.38
C TRP A 229 -12.70 8.95 -38.69
N ALA A 230 -13.46 9.96 -39.10
CA ALA A 230 -12.93 11.31 -39.28
C ALA A 230 -12.53 11.90 -37.92
N GLU A 231 -11.41 12.61 -37.88
CA GLU A 231 -10.91 13.26 -36.67
C GLU A 231 -11.87 14.34 -36.16
N ASP A 232 -12.54 15.03 -37.10
CA ASP A 232 -13.54 16.07 -36.81
C ASP A 232 -14.96 15.52 -36.60
N ASP A 233 -15.18 14.19 -36.58
CA ASP A 233 -16.52 13.64 -36.33
C ASP A 233 -16.94 13.96 -34.87
N PRO A 234 -18.03 14.71 -34.64
CA PRO A 234 -18.43 15.11 -33.29
C PRO A 234 -18.78 13.91 -32.40
N LEU A 235 -19.15 12.77 -32.98
CA LEU A 235 -19.49 11.54 -32.24
C LEU A 235 -18.27 10.67 -31.93
N LEU A 236 -17.08 11.03 -32.43
CA LEU A 236 -15.82 10.32 -32.19
C LEU A 236 -15.57 10.01 -30.70
N PRO A 237 -15.69 10.97 -29.74
CA PRO A 237 -15.44 10.71 -28.33
C PRO A 237 -16.62 10.02 -27.61
N VAL A 238 -17.78 9.85 -28.24
CA VAL A 238 -19.00 9.37 -27.55
C VAL A 238 -18.98 7.84 -27.38
N ALA A 239 -19.14 7.38 -26.13
CA ALA A 239 -19.21 5.98 -25.74
C ALA A 239 -20.61 5.38 -26.00
N MET A 240 -20.97 5.25 -27.28
CA MET A 240 -22.26 4.70 -27.73
C MET A 240 -22.58 3.31 -27.17
N GLY A 241 -21.57 2.48 -26.89
CA GLY A 241 -21.75 1.17 -26.24
C GLY A 241 -22.35 1.28 -24.83
N THR A 242 -21.99 2.32 -24.07
CA THR A 242 -22.54 2.60 -22.74
C THR A 242 -24.01 3.02 -22.85
N LEU A 243 -24.36 3.85 -23.84
CA LEU A 243 -25.74 4.25 -24.11
C LEU A 243 -26.63 3.04 -24.47
N ALA A 244 -26.14 2.17 -25.35
CA ALA A 244 -26.85 0.95 -25.72
C ALA A 244 -27.09 0.02 -24.51
N ARG A 245 -26.09 -0.17 -23.66
CA ARG A 245 -26.25 -0.97 -22.42
C ARG A 245 -27.25 -0.33 -21.45
N ARG A 246 -27.26 1.00 -21.34
CA ARG A 246 -28.24 1.72 -20.51
C ARG A 246 -29.67 1.53 -21.04
N ALA A 247 -29.83 1.45 -22.36
CA ALA A 247 -31.07 1.10 -23.06
C ALA A 247 -31.43 -0.42 -23.00
N GLY A 248 -30.65 -1.25 -22.30
CA GLY A 248 -30.90 -2.69 -22.16
C GLY A 248 -30.42 -3.54 -23.35
N LEU A 249 -29.54 -3.01 -24.20
CA LEU A 249 -28.99 -3.68 -25.38
C LEU A 249 -27.56 -4.16 -25.12
N SER A 250 -27.16 -5.29 -25.71
CA SER A 250 -25.82 -5.85 -25.47
C SER A 250 -24.68 -4.98 -26.04
N GLN A 251 -24.93 -4.28 -27.15
CA GLN A 251 -23.98 -3.40 -27.81
C GLN A 251 -24.68 -2.40 -28.73
N PHE A 252 -23.96 -1.35 -29.11
CA PHE A 252 -24.36 -0.46 -30.20
C PHE A 252 -23.86 -1.01 -31.54
N CYS A 253 -24.75 -1.18 -32.52
CA CYS A 253 -24.39 -1.67 -33.84
C CYS A 253 -24.12 -0.51 -34.81
N HIS A 254 -22.98 -0.52 -35.50
CA HIS A 254 -22.61 0.53 -36.45
C HIS A 254 -23.67 0.83 -37.54
N PRO A 255 -24.43 -0.15 -38.08
CA PRO A 255 -25.52 0.14 -39.02
C PRO A 255 -26.64 1.03 -38.48
N TRP A 256 -26.75 1.21 -37.16
CA TRP A 256 -27.73 2.11 -36.54
C TRP A 256 -27.30 3.57 -36.58
N LEU A 257 -26.00 3.83 -36.76
CA LEU A 257 -25.43 5.16 -36.67
C LEU A 257 -26.09 6.14 -37.65
N PRO A 258 -26.33 5.83 -38.94
CA PRO A 258 -26.99 6.77 -39.86
C PRO A 258 -28.37 7.22 -39.38
N THR A 259 -29.16 6.31 -38.80
CA THR A 259 -30.49 6.62 -38.27
C THR A 259 -30.45 7.38 -36.95
N MET A 260 -29.50 7.03 -36.07
CA MET A 260 -29.38 7.63 -34.73
C MET A 260 -28.54 8.90 -34.68
N ARG A 261 -27.76 9.19 -35.73
CA ARG A 261 -26.81 10.31 -35.78
C ARG A 261 -27.47 11.66 -35.45
N PRO A 262 -28.62 12.04 -36.03
CA PRO A 262 -29.24 13.33 -35.70
C PRO A 262 -29.55 13.47 -34.21
N ALA A 263 -30.16 12.44 -33.60
CA ALA A 263 -30.50 12.46 -32.18
C ALA A 263 -29.25 12.47 -31.27
N LEU A 264 -28.17 11.80 -31.67
CA LEU A 264 -26.91 11.79 -30.94
C LEU A 264 -26.21 13.15 -31.00
N GLU A 265 -26.17 13.78 -32.17
CA GLU A 265 -25.56 15.10 -32.38
C GLU A 265 -26.37 16.20 -31.67
N ASP A 266 -27.70 16.14 -31.70
CA ASP A 266 -28.57 17.06 -30.96
C ASP A 266 -28.36 16.95 -29.44
N ALA A 267 -28.30 15.73 -28.91
CA ALA A 267 -28.02 15.51 -27.49
C ALA A 267 -26.61 16.00 -27.14
N LEU A 268 -25.62 15.70 -27.98
CA LEU A 268 -24.24 16.14 -27.79
C LEU A 268 -24.13 17.68 -27.78
N ALA A 269 -24.84 18.38 -28.67
CA ALA A 269 -24.86 19.84 -28.70
C ALA A 269 -25.44 20.45 -27.42
N GLN A 270 -26.37 19.76 -26.76
CA GLN A 270 -27.03 20.24 -25.54
C GLN A 270 -26.24 19.96 -24.26
N VAL A 271 -25.67 18.77 -24.11
CA VAL A 271 -25.03 18.35 -22.84
C VAL A 271 -23.52 18.14 -22.94
N GLY A 272 -22.95 18.14 -24.14
CA GLY A 272 -21.54 17.82 -24.36
C GLY A 272 -21.17 16.38 -24.02
N VAL A 273 -19.87 16.13 -23.92
CA VAL A 273 -19.26 14.82 -23.59
C VAL A 273 -18.33 14.96 -22.40
N GLY A 274 -18.25 13.94 -21.54
CA GLY A 274 -17.35 13.97 -20.39
C GLY A 274 -16.98 12.60 -19.84
N ARG A 275 -15.88 12.52 -19.08
CA ARG A 275 -15.44 11.28 -18.40
C ARG A 275 -16.47 10.85 -17.36
N PRO A 276 -16.88 9.58 -17.26
CA PRO A 276 -17.98 9.16 -16.37
C PRO A 276 -17.75 9.44 -14.89
N PHE A 277 -16.50 9.62 -14.46
CA PHE A 277 -16.14 9.96 -13.09
C PHE A 277 -15.22 11.18 -13.03
N GLY A 278 -15.15 11.83 -11.86
CA GLY A 278 -14.22 12.91 -11.58
C GLY A 278 -14.56 14.27 -12.19
N ARG A 279 -15.75 14.43 -12.80
CA ARG A 279 -16.18 15.68 -13.47
C ARG A 279 -16.25 16.87 -12.50
N ASP A 280 -16.81 16.64 -11.32
CA ASP A 280 -17.00 17.66 -10.27
C ASP A 280 -16.00 17.47 -9.12
N ALA A 281 -14.84 16.87 -9.37
CA ALA A 281 -13.84 16.67 -8.33
C ALA A 281 -13.33 18.04 -7.86
N ALA A 282 -13.53 18.33 -6.56
CA ALA A 282 -12.97 19.53 -5.96
C ALA A 282 -11.45 19.53 -6.13
N ARG A 283 -10.88 20.68 -6.51
CA ARG A 283 -9.41 20.82 -6.56
C ARG A 283 -8.87 20.59 -5.16
N SER A 284 -8.09 19.53 -5.01
CA SER A 284 -7.37 19.31 -3.76
C SER A 284 -6.34 20.42 -3.57
N PRO A 285 -6.24 21.02 -2.37
CA PRO A 285 -5.24 22.03 -2.10
C PRO A 285 -3.86 21.42 -2.34
N GLN A 286 -3.07 22.02 -3.22
CA GLN A 286 -1.71 21.57 -3.47
C GLN A 286 -0.96 21.52 -2.13
N PRO A 287 -0.11 20.50 -1.90
CA PRO A 287 0.79 20.54 -0.76
C PRO A 287 1.66 21.77 -0.94
N THR A 288 1.35 22.84 -0.21
CA THR A 288 2.23 24.00 -0.10
C THR A 288 3.54 23.49 0.46
N GLU A 289 4.61 23.56 -0.33
CA GLU A 289 5.95 23.59 0.24
C GLU A 289 5.95 24.73 1.25
N GLN A 290 5.84 24.42 2.55
CA GLN A 290 6.14 25.37 3.60
C GLN A 290 7.65 25.59 3.57
N ARG A 291 8.13 26.33 2.57
CA ARG A 291 9.41 27.00 2.66
C ARG A 291 9.25 28.07 3.73
N HIS A 292 9.76 27.78 4.93
CA HIS A 292 10.14 28.81 5.87
C HIS A 292 11.27 29.63 5.23
N CYS A 293 10.92 30.59 4.37
CA CYS A 293 11.84 31.63 3.93
C CYS A 293 11.73 32.80 4.91
N ALA A 294 12.62 32.84 5.90
CA ALA A 294 12.90 34.06 6.63
C ALA A 294 13.83 34.93 5.76
N GLY A 295 13.35 36.12 5.36
CA GLY A 295 14.18 37.18 4.77
C GLY A 295 13.60 37.79 3.47
N PRO A 296 13.58 39.12 3.32
CA PRO A 296 13.04 39.79 2.14
C PRO A 296 14.05 39.76 1.00
N CYS A 297 13.75 38.99 -0.06
CA CYS A 297 14.54 38.98 -1.29
C CYS A 297 13.72 39.55 -2.45
N HIS A 298 14.26 40.60 -3.06
CA HIS A 298 13.78 41.28 -4.26
C HIS A 298 13.37 40.33 -5.40
N CYS A 299 12.25 40.65 -6.06
CA CYS A 299 11.82 40.02 -7.31
C CYS A 299 12.64 40.55 -8.50
N PRO A 300 13.25 39.69 -9.34
CA PRO A 300 13.50 40.02 -10.74
C PRO A 300 12.38 39.43 -11.61
N GLY A 301 11.98 40.17 -12.65
CA GLY A 301 10.90 39.84 -13.58
C GLY A 301 11.12 38.58 -14.44
N PRO A 302 10.10 38.22 -15.26
CA PRO A 302 10.00 36.91 -15.86
C PRO A 302 11.02 36.70 -16.98
N ARG A 303 11.78 35.60 -16.92
CA ARG A 303 12.54 35.07 -18.07
C ARG A 303 11.68 34.08 -18.85
N PRO A 304 11.73 34.09 -20.19
CA PRO A 304 10.93 33.22 -21.04
C PRO A 304 11.44 31.77 -21.03
N SER A 305 10.49 30.84 -21.19
CA SER A 305 10.65 29.39 -21.13
C SER A 305 11.48 28.83 -22.31
N PRO A 306 12.37 27.83 -22.08
CA PRO A 306 13.25 27.30 -23.11
C PRO A 306 12.71 26.00 -23.71
N TRP A 307 11.50 25.98 -24.28
CA TRP A 307 10.99 24.80 -25.01
C TRP A 307 10.21 25.23 -26.26
N SER A 308 10.95 25.81 -27.22
CA SER A 308 10.50 26.02 -28.60
C SER A 308 11.72 26.02 -29.53
N ALA A 309 12.07 24.86 -30.08
CA ALA A 309 12.72 24.78 -31.40
C ALA A 309 12.75 23.32 -31.87
N SER A 310 11.83 23.02 -32.78
CA SER A 310 11.86 21.89 -33.70
C SER A 310 13.01 22.09 -34.69
N SER A 311 13.83 21.06 -34.92
CA SER A 311 14.78 21.00 -36.02
C SER A 311 14.61 19.68 -36.79
N ALA A 312 14.05 19.81 -37.98
CA ALA A 312 14.01 18.78 -39.01
C ALA A 312 15.41 18.50 -39.57
N PRO A 313 15.74 17.27 -40.00
CA PRO A 313 16.98 16.98 -40.71
C PRO A 313 16.81 17.19 -42.23
N PRO A 314 17.84 17.69 -42.95
CA PRO A 314 17.80 17.77 -44.39
C PRO A 314 18.11 16.42 -45.04
N ARG A 315 17.37 16.13 -46.11
CA ARG A 315 17.65 15.07 -47.08
C ARG A 315 18.81 15.52 -47.99
N SER A 316 19.77 14.64 -48.24
CA SER A 316 20.62 14.69 -49.42
C SER A 316 20.88 13.27 -49.93
N SER A 317 20.54 13.09 -51.21
CA SER A 317 20.57 11.85 -52.00
C SER A 317 21.99 11.31 -52.28
N PRO A 318 22.13 10.03 -52.66
CA PRO A 318 23.40 9.41 -53.08
C PRO A 318 23.57 9.39 -54.62
N LEU A 319 24.80 9.26 -55.13
CA LEU A 319 25.23 8.68 -56.44
C LEU A 319 26.80 8.61 -56.47
N PRO A 320 27.45 7.78 -57.33
CA PRO A 320 28.49 6.83 -56.89
C PRO A 320 29.81 6.94 -57.71
N PRO A 321 30.64 5.88 -57.93
CA PRO A 321 32.09 5.89 -57.69
C PRO A 321 32.97 6.04 -58.96
N SER A 322 34.26 6.36 -58.79
CA SER A 322 35.25 6.34 -59.86
C SER A 322 36.68 6.16 -59.36
N GLN A 323 37.30 5.05 -59.79
CA GLN A 323 38.73 4.80 -60.10
C GLN A 323 39.75 4.89 -58.94
N ALA A 324 40.42 3.81 -58.50
CA ALA A 324 41.37 2.90 -59.16
C ALA A 324 42.76 3.50 -59.46
N CYS A 325 43.79 2.74 -59.05
CA CYS A 325 45.22 2.80 -59.37
C CYS A 325 46.14 3.78 -58.61
N ALA A 326 46.93 3.24 -57.68
CA ALA A 326 48.39 3.25 -57.78
C ALA A 326 48.99 2.11 -56.93
N ARG A 327 50.15 1.64 -57.36
CA ARG A 327 50.83 0.36 -57.10
C ARG A 327 52.25 0.69 -56.61
N VAL A 328 52.95 -0.31 -56.05
CA VAL A 328 54.42 -0.38 -55.82
C VAL A 328 54.86 0.33 -54.53
N SER A 329 55.58 -0.28 -53.58
CA SER A 329 56.55 -1.40 -53.58
C SER A 329 56.29 -2.44 -52.50
#